data_AF-A0A250KK00-F1
#
_entry.id   AF-A0A250KK00-F1
#
_cell.length_a   1.000
_cell.length_b   1.000
_cell.length_c   1.000
_cell.angle_alpha   90.00
_cell.angle_beta   90.00
_cell.angle_gamma   90.00
#
_symmetry.space_group_name_H-M   'P 1'
#
loop_
_entity.id
_entity.type
_entity.pdbx_description
1 polymer ?
#
loop_
_entity_poly.entity_id
_entity_poly.type
_entity_poly.pdbx_seq_one_letter_code
_entity_poly.pdbx_strand_id
1 'polypeptide(L)'
;MIMKTSRLTLQRFCVIIIAMLGAFFAFPQRVQGQTIQAYVQQSPDKSTLTFYYDSQRSSRAGATWGVNDKDAQFNSIPLWAGEHSSPNTKTTKVVFDASFKNYRPTTTAYWFYFYQALTTIEGWDNLNTSDVTDMMSMFEKCSALETLDLKTFNTTKVVDMRAMFQDCSTLKTLNVTSFNTESVKLMGSMFENCSSLETLDLKSFDTKNVEDMGGLFKTCSTLKTLDLKSFDTRNVQSMSSMFKGCSALETLNLESFDTENVLYMTSMFEGCSALETLNLESFETNNVDDMRNLFYGCTALKSIEFKSFNTVKVKDMCNMFRECKSLETLNLNHFNTKKVENMAYMFKDCQKLTTIFSARAWECEYSPSMFTGCTKLKGVVAYNADNTDAAMANPETGYFKKVAQPYAQLSPDKTTLTFYGSVGKRWGNFFI
;
A
#
# COMPACT_ATOMS: atom_id res chain seq x y z
N MET A 1 -37.87 -66.19 71.57
CA MET A 1 -37.83 -64.73 71.83
C MET A 1 -36.58 -64.08 71.19
N ILE A 2 -36.24 -64.40 69.93
CA ILE A 2 -35.05 -63.86 69.21
C ILE A 2 -35.38 -63.70 67.69
N MET A 3 -36.60 -63.29 67.35
CA MET A 3 -36.99 -63.05 65.93
C MET A 3 -37.90 -61.84 65.72
N LYS A 4 -37.94 -60.89 66.67
CA LYS A 4 -38.70 -59.63 66.54
C LYS A 4 -37.84 -58.36 66.60
N THR A 5 -36.54 -58.47 66.89
CA THR A 5 -35.62 -57.32 67.04
C THR A 5 -34.75 -57.03 65.81
N SER A 6 -34.77 -57.85 64.74
CA SER A 6 -34.00 -57.57 63.51
C SER A 6 -34.78 -56.88 62.39
N ARG A 7 -36.13 -56.84 62.46
CA ARG A 7 -36.96 -56.16 61.44
C ARG A 7 -37.10 -54.65 61.66
N LEU A 8 -37.03 -54.15 62.89
CA LEU A 8 -37.17 -52.71 63.17
C LEU A 8 -35.87 -51.91 62.88
N THR A 9 -34.70 -52.52 63.01
CA THR A 9 -33.41 -51.87 62.70
C THR A 9 -33.13 -51.81 61.20
N LEU A 10 -33.61 -52.80 60.42
CA LEU A 10 -33.44 -52.81 58.96
C LEU A 10 -34.40 -51.84 58.25
N GLN A 11 -35.65 -51.69 58.74
CA GLN A 11 -36.59 -50.70 58.18
C GLN A 11 -36.20 -49.24 58.46
N ARG A 12 -35.54 -48.95 59.60
CA ARG A 12 -35.06 -47.59 59.88
C ARG A 12 -33.79 -47.22 59.11
N PHE A 13 -32.92 -48.19 58.79
CA PHE A 13 -31.76 -47.95 57.92
C PHE A 13 -32.15 -47.80 56.44
N CYS A 14 -33.13 -48.55 55.94
CA CYS A 14 -33.58 -48.41 54.55
C CYS A 14 -34.33 -47.10 54.29
N VAL A 15 -35.10 -46.58 55.25
CA VAL A 15 -35.84 -45.31 55.06
C VAL A 15 -34.89 -44.09 55.11
N ILE A 16 -33.81 -44.14 55.90
CA ILE A 16 -32.81 -43.07 55.94
C ILE A 16 -31.91 -43.10 54.67
N ILE A 17 -31.61 -44.28 54.12
CA ILE A 17 -30.84 -44.39 52.87
C ILE A 17 -31.68 -43.99 51.64
N ILE A 18 -32.99 -44.26 51.62
CA ILE A 18 -33.88 -43.81 50.53
C ILE A 18 -34.17 -42.29 50.63
N ALA A 19 -34.22 -41.71 51.82
CA ALA A 19 -34.32 -40.25 51.99
C ALA A 19 -33.01 -39.52 51.65
N MET A 20 -31.84 -40.14 51.84
CA MET A 20 -30.56 -39.59 51.39
C MET A 20 -30.28 -39.81 49.89
N LEU A 21 -30.86 -40.84 49.25
CA LEU A 21 -30.76 -41.06 47.81
C LEU A 21 -31.77 -40.22 47.00
N GLY A 22 -32.88 -39.80 47.60
CA GLY A 22 -33.83 -38.85 47.00
C GLY A 22 -33.33 -37.39 46.97
N ALA A 23 -32.27 -37.07 47.73
CA ALA A 23 -31.65 -35.74 47.76
C ALA A 23 -30.44 -35.60 46.82
N PHE A 24 -30.01 -36.68 46.15
CA PHE A 24 -28.88 -36.67 45.20
C PHE A 24 -29.30 -36.62 43.71
N PHE A 25 -30.60 -36.65 43.41
CA PHE A 25 -31.14 -36.45 42.05
C PHE A 25 -31.95 -35.16 41.90
N ALA A 26 -31.80 -34.21 42.81
CA ALA A 26 -31.86 -32.81 42.41
C ALA A 26 -30.46 -32.45 41.90
N PHE A 27 -30.12 -32.87 40.68
CA PHE A 27 -29.28 -32.00 39.88
C PHE A 27 -29.95 -30.63 40.03
N PRO A 28 -29.24 -29.55 40.43
CA PRO A 28 -29.66 -28.28 39.88
C PRO A 28 -29.69 -28.57 38.39
N GLN A 29 -30.86 -28.45 37.73
CA GLN A 29 -30.81 -28.10 36.33
C GLN A 29 -29.76 -27.01 36.32
N ARG A 30 -28.58 -27.31 35.76
CA ARG A 30 -27.64 -26.26 35.42
C ARG A 30 -28.56 -25.33 34.66
N VAL A 31 -28.90 -24.19 35.24
CA VAL A 31 -29.22 -23.01 34.45
C VAL A 31 -28.09 -23.05 33.46
N GLN A 32 -28.41 -23.46 32.23
CA GLN A 32 -27.43 -23.80 31.21
C GLN A 32 -26.72 -22.48 31.02
N GLY A 33 -25.60 -22.34 31.74
CA GLY A 33 -25.02 -21.05 32.08
C GLY A 33 -24.72 -20.44 30.76
N GLN A 34 -25.52 -19.46 30.39
CA GLN A 34 -25.59 -18.98 29.04
C GLN A 34 -24.32 -18.16 28.89
N THR A 35 -23.23 -18.82 28.48
CA THR A 35 -21.88 -18.24 28.47
C THR A 35 -21.86 -17.14 27.43
N ILE A 36 -21.53 -15.92 27.87
CA ILE A 36 -21.30 -14.79 26.99
C ILE A 36 -20.14 -15.17 26.06
N GLN A 37 -20.37 -15.04 24.76
CA GLN A 37 -19.36 -15.32 23.74
C GLN A 37 -19.47 -14.28 22.63
N ALA A 38 -18.35 -13.99 21.96
CA ALA A 38 -18.34 -13.14 20.78
C ALA A 38 -18.60 -13.99 19.55
N TYR A 39 -19.65 -13.68 18.81
CA TYR A 39 -20.01 -14.43 17.61
C TYR A 39 -20.60 -13.51 16.55
N VAL A 40 -20.55 -13.96 15.31
CA VAL A 40 -21.30 -13.38 14.20
C VAL A 40 -22.48 -14.26 13.86
N GLN A 41 -23.56 -13.65 13.41
CA GLN A 41 -24.73 -14.33 12.89
C GLN A 41 -25.05 -13.79 11.50
N GLN A 42 -25.16 -14.70 10.52
CA GLN A 42 -25.64 -14.38 9.19
C GLN A 42 -27.14 -14.64 9.11
N SER A 43 -27.90 -13.67 8.62
CA SER A 43 -29.34 -13.78 8.43
C SER A 43 -29.69 -14.95 7.50
N PRO A 44 -30.88 -15.58 7.63
CA PRO A 44 -31.28 -16.71 6.78
C PRO A 44 -31.22 -16.44 5.27
N ASP A 45 -31.47 -15.20 4.86
CA ASP A 45 -31.36 -14.72 3.46
C ASP A 45 -29.92 -14.37 3.04
N LYS A 46 -28.95 -14.44 3.97
CA LYS A 46 -27.51 -14.14 3.83
C LYS A 46 -27.17 -12.67 3.57
N SER A 47 -28.14 -11.77 3.64
CA SER A 47 -27.96 -10.35 3.33
C SER A 47 -27.26 -9.56 4.45
N THR A 48 -27.39 -10.00 5.71
CA THR A 48 -26.92 -9.27 6.88
C THR A 48 -26.01 -10.13 7.75
N LEU A 49 -24.85 -9.61 8.15
CA LEU A 49 -23.99 -10.18 9.17
C LEU A 49 -24.02 -9.32 10.43
N THR A 50 -24.41 -9.89 11.57
CA THR A 50 -24.49 -9.15 12.84
C THR A 50 -23.51 -9.70 13.86
N PHE A 51 -22.72 -8.83 14.47
CA PHE A 51 -21.80 -9.14 15.56
C PHE A 51 -22.50 -8.99 16.90
N TYR A 52 -22.38 -10.02 17.75
CA TYR A 52 -22.96 -10.07 19.08
C TYR A 52 -21.91 -10.46 20.12
N TYR A 53 -22.08 -9.95 21.33
CA TYR A 53 -21.31 -10.39 22.51
C TYR A 53 -22.29 -10.63 23.66
N ASP A 54 -23.03 -11.72 23.53
CA ASP A 54 -24.09 -12.13 24.45
C ASP A 54 -24.12 -13.66 24.60
N SER A 55 -25.13 -14.16 25.29
CA SER A 55 -25.33 -15.58 25.54
C SER A 55 -26.36 -16.25 24.62
N GLN A 56 -26.84 -15.54 23.59
CA GLN A 56 -28.00 -15.92 22.78
C GLN A 56 -27.63 -16.65 21.48
N ARG A 57 -26.35 -16.93 21.20
CA ARG A 57 -25.88 -17.57 19.96
C ARG A 57 -26.74 -18.76 19.51
N SER A 58 -27.05 -19.69 20.42
CA SER A 58 -27.82 -20.90 20.10
C SER A 58 -29.29 -20.66 19.79
N SER A 59 -29.82 -19.48 20.11
CA SER A 59 -31.21 -19.09 19.86
C SER A 59 -31.40 -18.26 18.59
N ARG A 60 -30.31 -17.74 17.99
CA ARG A 60 -30.40 -16.90 16.79
C ARG A 60 -30.65 -17.77 15.57
N ALA A 61 -31.59 -17.34 14.72
CA ALA A 61 -31.83 -17.97 13.43
C ALA A 61 -30.70 -17.68 12.43
N GLY A 62 -30.45 -18.59 11.51
CA GLY A 62 -29.37 -18.48 10.51
C GLY A 62 -28.07 -19.12 10.98
N ALA A 63 -27.01 -18.92 10.20
CA ALA A 63 -25.71 -19.49 10.49
C ALA A 63 -24.94 -18.61 11.49
N THR A 64 -24.18 -19.24 12.41
CA THR A 64 -23.38 -18.50 13.40
C THR A 64 -21.98 -19.06 13.54
N TRP A 65 -21.01 -18.17 13.73
CA TRP A 65 -19.60 -18.49 13.93
C TRP A 65 -19.07 -17.66 15.09
N GLY A 66 -18.13 -18.19 15.86
CA GLY A 66 -17.33 -17.37 16.76
C GLY A 66 -16.57 -16.32 15.94
N VAL A 67 -16.38 -15.12 16.50
CA VAL A 67 -15.71 -14.03 15.78
C VAL A 67 -14.33 -14.45 15.27
N ASN A 68 -13.63 -15.29 16.04
CA ASN A 68 -12.29 -15.79 15.72
C ASN A 68 -12.28 -17.28 15.32
N ASP A 69 -13.43 -17.87 14.96
CA ASP A 69 -13.42 -19.23 14.40
C ASP A 69 -12.72 -19.17 13.04
N LYS A 70 -11.65 -19.95 12.85
CA LYS A 70 -10.82 -19.96 11.62
C LYS A 70 -10.76 -21.36 11.02
N ASP A 71 -10.53 -21.45 9.71
CA ASP A 71 -10.21 -22.73 9.06
C ASP A 71 -8.82 -23.21 9.52
N ALA A 72 -8.68 -24.51 9.79
CA ALA A 72 -7.41 -25.11 10.19
C ALA A 72 -6.31 -25.02 9.11
N GLN A 73 -6.69 -24.86 7.84
CA GLN A 73 -5.78 -24.75 6.70
C GLN A 73 -5.29 -23.31 6.46
N PHE A 74 -6.10 -22.31 6.80
CA PHE A 74 -5.81 -20.88 6.59
C PHE A 74 -5.97 -20.13 7.91
N ASN A 75 -5.02 -20.34 8.83
CA ASN A 75 -5.03 -19.92 10.25
C ASN A 75 -5.14 -18.39 10.51
N SER A 76 -5.41 -17.59 9.48
CA SER A 76 -5.53 -16.14 9.56
C SER A 76 -6.94 -15.63 9.22
N ILE A 77 -7.74 -16.36 8.43
CA ILE A 77 -9.02 -15.88 7.89
C ILE A 77 -10.20 -16.41 8.74
N PRO A 78 -11.11 -15.55 9.21
CA PRO A 78 -12.32 -16.01 9.90
C PRO A 78 -13.22 -16.85 8.99
N LEU A 79 -13.82 -17.93 9.51
CA LEU A 79 -14.70 -18.84 8.75
C LEU A 79 -15.93 -18.17 8.12
N TRP A 80 -16.30 -17.01 8.63
CA TRP A 80 -17.43 -16.22 8.15
C TRP A 80 -17.04 -15.16 7.12
N ALA A 81 -15.73 -14.94 6.90
CA ALA A 81 -15.24 -14.04 5.87
C ALA A 81 -15.44 -14.65 4.46
N GLY A 82 -15.23 -13.86 3.40
CA GLY A 82 -15.08 -14.39 2.05
C GLY A 82 -13.64 -14.86 1.82
N GLU A 83 -13.37 -15.37 0.63
CA GLU A 83 -12.02 -15.73 0.20
C GLU A 83 -11.87 -15.57 -1.32
N HIS A 84 -10.64 -15.62 -1.83
CA HIS A 84 -10.38 -15.47 -3.26
C HIS A 84 -11.11 -16.51 -4.14
N SER A 85 -11.17 -17.76 -3.69
CA SER A 85 -11.88 -18.86 -4.39
C SER A 85 -13.40 -18.81 -4.24
N SER A 86 -13.90 -18.16 -3.19
CA SER A 86 -15.31 -18.14 -2.80
C SER A 86 -15.66 -16.79 -2.16
N PRO A 87 -15.72 -15.70 -2.94
CA PRO A 87 -16.03 -14.38 -2.43
C PRO A 87 -17.45 -14.31 -1.84
N ASN A 88 -17.65 -13.47 -0.82
CA ASN A 88 -19.00 -13.19 -0.34
C ASN A 88 -19.66 -12.14 -1.24
N THR A 89 -20.57 -12.60 -2.10
CA THR A 89 -21.32 -11.79 -3.06
C THR A 89 -22.77 -11.52 -2.64
N LYS A 90 -23.14 -11.84 -1.39
CA LYS A 90 -24.55 -11.75 -0.92
C LYS A 90 -24.76 -10.84 0.27
N THR A 91 -23.79 -10.77 1.19
CA THR A 91 -23.92 -9.94 2.38
C THR A 91 -23.73 -8.48 2.01
N THR A 92 -24.81 -7.71 2.09
CA THR A 92 -24.83 -6.28 1.74
C THR A 92 -24.74 -5.38 2.95
N LYS A 93 -25.02 -5.90 4.16
CA LYS A 93 -25.06 -5.15 5.40
C LYS A 93 -24.31 -5.86 6.53
N VAL A 94 -23.54 -5.10 7.30
CA VAL A 94 -22.95 -5.53 8.58
C VAL A 94 -23.53 -4.69 9.72
N VAL A 95 -23.77 -5.30 10.87
CA VAL A 95 -24.26 -4.64 12.08
C VAL A 95 -23.40 -5.03 13.28
N PHE A 96 -22.89 -4.05 14.02
CA PHE A 96 -22.36 -4.26 15.37
C PHE A 96 -23.48 -3.99 16.39
N ASP A 97 -24.05 -5.05 16.95
CA ASP A 97 -25.13 -4.95 17.94
C ASP A 97 -24.65 -4.25 19.22
N ALA A 98 -25.57 -3.65 19.97
CA ALA A 98 -25.25 -2.97 21.23
C ALA A 98 -24.55 -3.89 22.25
N SER A 99 -24.85 -5.20 22.23
CA SER A 99 -24.16 -6.19 23.06
C SER A 99 -22.64 -6.24 22.79
N PHE A 100 -22.21 -5.95 21.55
CA PHE A 100 -20.81 -6.04 21.14
C PHE A 100 -19.89 -4.99 21.77
N LYS A 101 -20.46 -3.92 22.34
CA LYS A 101 -19.73 -2.76 22.89
C LYS A 101 -18.64 -3.11 23.89
N ASN A 102 -18.80 -4.20 24.64
CA ASN A 102 -17.84 -4.64 25.65
C ASN A 102 -16.84 -5.69 25.16
N TYR A 103 -17.01 -6.21 23.95
CA TYR A 103 -15.99 -7.06 23.35
C TYR A 103 -14.77 -6.22 22.96
N ARG A 104 -13.59 -6.83 23.07
CA ARG A 104 -12.30 -6.22 22.75
C ARG A 104 -11.54 -7.18 21.82
N PRO A 105 -11.76 -7.13 20.50
CA PRO A 105 -10.96 -7.92 19.58
C PRO A 105 -9.49 -7.53 19.72
N THR A 106 -8.61 -8.52 19.71
CA THR A 106 -7.14 -8.30 19.63
C THR A 106 -6.65 -8.21 18.18
N THR A 107 -7.49 -8.62 17.23
CA THR A 107 -7.25 -8.54 15.79
C THR A 107 -8.57 -8.32 15.07
N THR A 108 -8.55 -7.53 14.00
CA THR A 108 -9.61 -7.45 13.00
C THR A 108 -9.09 -7.83 11.61
N ALA A 109 -7.94 -8.53 11.57
CA ALA A 109 -7.37 -9.00 10.33
C ALA A 109 -8.37 -9.89 9.58
N TYR A 110 -8.49 -9.63 8.28
CA TYR A 110 -9.43 -10.31 7.37
C TYR A 110 -10.91 -10.21 7.74
N TRP A 111 -11.30 -9.31 8.66
CA TRP A 111 -12.72 -9.05 8.92
C TRP A 111 -13.34 -8.32 7.75
N PHE A 112 -14.28 -8.95 7.04
CA PHE A 112 -14.89 -8.46 5.78
C PHE A 112 -14.06 -8.71 4.52
N TYR A 113 -13.01 -9.52 4.63
CA TYR A 113 -12.22 -9.98 3.50
C TYR A 113 -13.11 -10.57 2.39
N PHE A 114 -12.99 -10.05 1.17
CA PHE A 114 -13.77 -10.47 -0.01
C PHE A 114 -15.30 -10.34 0.12
N TYR A 115 -15.80 -9.36 0.90
CA TYR A 115 -17.22 -8.99 0.95
C TYR A 115 -17.61 -8.07 -0.23
N GLN A 116 -17.63 -8.62 -1.43
CA GLN A 116 -17.81 -7.88 -2.69
C GLN A 116 -19.16 -7.17 -2.83
N ALA A 117 -20.19 -7.60 -2.09
CA ALA A 117 -21.52 -6.99 -2.11
C ALA A 117 -21.80 -6.04 -0.93
N LEU A 118 -20.85 -5.86 0.00
CA LEU A 118 -21.03 -5.06 1.20
C LEU A 118 -21.11 -3.57 0.85
N THR A 119 -22.21 -2.93 1.26
CA THR A 119 -22.48 -1.51 1.00
C THR A 119 -22.66 -0.72 2.29
N THR A 120 -23.12 -1.35 3.37
CA THR A 120 -23.51 -0.67 4.60
C THR A 120 -22.93 -1.36 5.84
N ILE A 121 -22.36 -0.58 6.75
CA ILE A 121 -21.93 -1.04 8.07
C ILE A 121 -22.51 -0.11 9.12
N GLU A 122 -23.21 -0.67 10.09
CA GLU A 122 -23.89 0.06 11.17
C GLU A 122 -23.35 -0.34 12.54
N GLY A 123 -23.47 0.58 13.51
CA GLY A 123 -23.12 0.30 14.91
C GLY A 123 -21.64 0.50 15.25
N TRP A 124 -20.90 1.36 14.53
CA TRP A 124 -19.48 1.62 14.79
C TRP A 124 -19.14 1.96 16.26
N ASP A 125 -20.04 2.60 16.99
CA ASP A 125 -19.88 2.91 18.42
C ASP A 125 -19.83 1.66 19.33
N ASN A 126 -20.24 0.50 18.81
CA ASN A 126 -20.21 -0.79 19.48
C ASN A 126 -18.97 -1.62 19.12
N LEU A 127 -18.16 -1.19 18.16
CA LEU A 127 -16.87 -1.82 17.86
C LEU A 127 -15.75 -1.10 18.62
N ASN A 128 -15.19 -1.76 19.62
CA ASN A 128 -14.06 -1.22 20.36
C ASN A 128 -12.72 -1.79 19.85
N THR A 129 -11.93 -0.99 19.15
CA THR A 129 -10.65 -1.42 18.56
C THR A 129 -9.43 -1.15 19.44
N SER A 130 -9.60 -0.73 20.71
CA SER A 130 -8.48 -0.26 21.55
C SER A 130 -7.42 -1.31 21.90
N ASP A 131 -7.74 -2.59 21.73
CA ASP A 131 -6.82 -3.73 21.94
C ASP A 131 -6.37 -4.40 20.63
N VAL A 132 -6.80 -3.88 19.47
CA VAL A 132 -6.44 -4.44 18.17
C VAL A 132 -4.99 -4.11 17.86
N THR A 133 -4.21 -5.14 17.53
CA THR A 133 -2.81 -4.99 17.09
C THR A 133 -2.61 -5.25 15.60
N ASP A 134 -3.60 -5.85 14.93
CA ASP A 134 -3.52 -6.29 13.54
C ASP A 134 -4.86 -6.03 12.83
N MET A 135 -4.81 -5.21 11.77
CA MET A 135 -5.93 -4.84 10.91
C MET A 135 -5.70 -5.25 9.44
N MET A 136 -4.75 -6.16 9.19
CA MET A 136 -4.38 -6.57 7.83
C MET A 136 -5.60 -7.07 7.04
N SER A 137 -5.74 -6.59 5.80
CA SER A 137 -6.78 -7.05 4.85
C SER A 137 -8.22 -6.98 5.38
N MET A 138 -8.52 -6.11 6.36
CA MET A 138 -9.86 -6.00 6.95
C MET A 138 -10.91 -5.82 5.84
N PHE A 139 -10.86 -4.71 5.10
CA PHE A 139 -11.83 -4.43 4.04
C PHE A 139 -11.37 -4.87 2.64
N GLU A 140 -10.35 -5.72 2.53
CA GLU A 140 -9.83 -6.09 1.22
C GLU A 140 -10.93 -6.70 0.34
N LYS A 141 -11.03 -6.23 -0.91
CA LYS A 141 -12.07 -6.60 -1.90
C LYS A 141 -13.52 -6.33 -1.45
N CYS A 142 -13.75 -5.34 -0.59
CA CYS A 142 -15.08 -4.76 -0.36
C CYS A 142 -15.49 -3.86 -1.54
N SER A 143 -15.64 -4.46 -2.74
CA SER A 143 -15.75 -3.76 -4.03
C SER A 143 -17.07 -3.05 -4.30
N ALA A 144 -18.04 -3.10 -3.38
CA ALA A 144 -19.31 -2.36 -3.46
C ALA A 144 -19.40 -1.24 -2.41
N LEU A 145 -18.40 -1.09 -1.55
CA LEU A 145 -18.39 -0.07 -0.51
C LEU A 145 -18.04 1.29 -1.13
N GLU A 146 -18.94 2.28 -1.02
CA GLU A 146 -18.71 3.63 -1.55
C GLU A 146 -18.17 4.60 -0.50
N THR A 147 -18.53 4.39 0.77
CA THR A 147 -18.17 5.29 1.88
C THR A 147 -17.81 4.51 3.13
N LEU A 148 -16.77 4.96 3.83
CA LEU A 148 -16.38 4.40 5.11
C LEU A 148 -15.93 5.51 6.07
N ASP A 149 -16.62 5.63 7.22
CA ASP A 149 -16.29 6.57 8.29
C ASP A 149 -15.76 5.81 9.51
N LEU A 150 -14.43 5.84 9.71
CA LEU A 150 -13.74 5.09 10.78
C LEU A 150 -13.32 5.96 11.96
N LYS A 151 -13.93 7.15 12.15
CA LYS A 151 -13.55 8.08 13.21
C LYS A 151 -13.59 7.52 14.64
N THR A 152 -14.30 6.41 14.87
CA THR A 152 -14.41 5.75 16.18
C THR A 152 -13.27 4.77 16.44
N PHE A 153 -12.45 4.46 15.43
CA PHE A 153 -11.35 3.52 15.55
C PHE A 153 -10.25 4.14 16.40
N ASN A 154 -9.86 3.39 17.43
CA ASN A 154 -8.60 3.58 18.14
C ASN A 154 -7.57 2.62 17.55
N THR A 155 -6.51 3.16 16.95
CA THR A 155 -5.44 2.38 16.31
C THR A 155 -4.10 2.46 17.03
N THR A 156 -4.06 2.98 18.28
CA THR A 156 -2.78 3.28 18.96
C THR A 156 -1.90 2.06 19.19
N LYS A 157 -2.48 0.85 19.21
CA LYS A 157 -1.75 -0.43 19.38
C LYS A 157 -1.55 -1.21 18.08
N VAL A 158 -2.08 -0.71 16.96
CA VAL A 158 -2.01 -1.43 15.68
C VAL A 158 -0.58 -1.37 15.15
N VAL A 159 -0.05 -2.53 14.79
CA VAL A 159 1.29 -2.71 14.25
C VAL A 159 1.26 -3.05 12.76
N ASP A 160 0.19 -3.72 12.30
CA ASP A 160 0.00 -4.16 10.92
C ASP A 160 -1.32 -3.63 10.33
N MET A 161 -1.21 -2.87 9.23
CA MET A 161 -2.33 -2.33 8.45
C MET A 161 -2.22 -2.69 6.96
N ARG A 162 -1.42 -3.72 6.61
CA ARG A 162 -1.23 -4.11 5.22
C ARG A 162 -2.57 -4.42 4.54
N ALA A 163 -2.73 -3.97 3.30
CA ALA A 163 -3.90 -4.25 2.48
C ALA A 163 -5.28 -3.90 3.11
N MET A 164 -5.34 -3.06 4.16
CA MET A 164 -6.56 -2.84 4.93
C MET A 164 -7.78 -2.43 4.08
N PHE A 165 -7.56 -1.68 2.99
CA PHE A 165 -8.59 -1.25 2.04
C PHE A 165 -8.30 -1.70 0.61
N GLN A 166 -7.40 -2.67 0.43
CA GLN A 166 -6.98 -3.11 -0.91
C GLN A 166 -8.19 -3.53 -1.74
N ASP A 167 -8.24 -3.09 -2.99
CA ASP A 167 -9.32 -3.37 -3.94
C ASP A 167 -10.73 -2.94 -3.49
N CYS A 168 -10.85 -1.97 -2.59
CA CYS A 168 -12.08 -1.21 -2.38
C CYS A 168 -12.34 -0.26 -3.55
N SER A 169 -12.49 -0.79 -4.77
CA SER A 169 -12.42 -0.01 -6.01
C SER A 169 -13.53 1.04 -6.17
N THR A 170 -14.67 0.89 -5.49
CA THR A 170 -15.79 1.85 -5.51
C THR A 170 -15.73 2.89 -4.39
N LEU A 171 -14.74 2.80 -3.48
CA LEU A 171 -14.65 3.65 -2.30
C LEU A 171 -14.30 5.08 -2.70
N LYS A 172 -15.28 5.98 -2.59
CA LYS A 172 -15.17 7.41 -2.92
C LYS A 172 -14.77 8.26 -1.73
N THR A 173 -15.21 7.86 -0.53
CA THR A 173 -14.96 8.61 0.71
C THR A 173 -14.49 7.67 1.81
N LEU A 174 -13.32 7.99 2.36
CA LEU A 174 -12.71 7.26 3.47
C LEU A 174 -12.25 8.25 4.54
N ASN A 175 -12.82 8.15 5.74
CA ASN A 175 -12.39 8.95 6.89
C ASN A 175 -11.51 8.11 7.82
N VAL A 176 -10.20 8.40 7.80
CA VAL A 176 -9.17 7.80 8.66
C VAL A 176 -8.52 8.84 9.59
N THR A 177 -9.14 10.00 9.78
CA THR A 177 -8.55 11.12 10.55
C THR A 177 -8.31 10.82 12.03
N SER A 178 -8.93 9.77 12.58
CA SER A 178 -8.69 9.30 13.95
C SER A 178 -7.52 8.33 14.07
N PHE A 179 -6.92 7.89 12.96
CA PHE A 179 -5.86 6.89 12.99
C PHE A 179 -4.61 7.50 13.61
N ASN A 180 -4.13 6.86 14.67
CA ASN A 180 -2.78 7.00 15.18
C ASN A 180 -1.96 5.82 14.63
N THR A 181 -0.95 6.11 13.81
CA THR A 181 -0.09 5.10 13.17
C THR A 181 1.30 5.02 13.80
N GLU A 182 1.53 5.65 14.95
CA GLU A 182 2.86 5.71 15.58
C GLU A 182 3.45 4.31 15.84
N SER A 183 2.62 3.33 16.18
CA SER A 183 3.06 1.95 16.43
C SER A 183 3.12 1.08 15.16
N VAL A 184 2.66 1.58 14.01
CA VAL A 184 2.55 0.82 12.77
C VAL A 184 3.93 0.61 12.17
N LYS A 185 4.22 -0.64 11.79
CA LYS A 185 5.45 -1.03 11.10
C LYS A 185 5.20 -1.41 9.65
N LEU A 186 4.03 -1.97 9.36
CA LEU A 186 3.67 -2.53 8.07
C LEU A 186 2.38 -1.87 7.56
N MET A 187 2.45 -1.18 6.42
CA MET A 187 1.28 -0.56 5.76
C MET A 187 1.27 -0.75 4.24
N GLY A 188 2.09 -1.67 3.72
CA GLY A 188 2.11 -2.00 2.30
C GLY A 188 0.72 -2.29 1.75
N SER A 189 0.45 -1.79 0.54
CA SER A 189 -0.82 -1.95 -0.19
C SER A 189 -2.09 -1.48 0.54
N MET A 190 -1.99 -0.70 1.62
CA MET A 190 -3.16 -0.32 2.45
C MET A 190 -4.30 0.30 1.63
N PHE A 191 -4.01 1.10 0.61
CA PHE A 191 -4.99 1.72 -0.28
C PHE A 191 -4.88 1.23 -1.74
N GLU A 192 -4.19 0.10 -1.98
CA GLU A 192 -3.99 -0.41 -3.34
C GLU A 192 -5.34 -0.63 -4.04
N ASN A 193 -5.49 -0.09 -5.26
CA ASN A 193 -6.67 -0.17 -6.09
C ASN A 193 -7.96 0.39 -5.44
N CYS A 194 -7.84 1.36 -4.52
CA CYS A 194 -8.94 2.27 -4.17
C CYS A 194 -9.16 3.29 -5.31
N SER A 195 -9.52 2.80 -6.50
CA SER A 195 -9.49 3.55 -7.76
C SER A 195 -10.57 4.62 -7.89
N SER A 196 -11.58 4.66 -7.02
CA SER A 196 -12.59 5.74 -6.97
C SER A 196 -12.30 6.82 -5.92
N LEU A 197 -11.19 6.73 -5.18
CA LEU A 197 -10.86 7.67 -4.11
C LEU A 197 -10.30 8.98 -4.70
N GLU A 198 -11.05 10.07 -4.59
CA GLU A 198 -10.65 11.38 -5.14
C GLU A 198 -9.76 12.19 -4.17
N THR A 199 -9.97 12.01 -2.87
CA THR A 199 -9.23 12.70 -1.80
C THR A 199 -9.00 11.77 -0.61
N LEU A 200 -7.89 11.95 0.09
CA LEU A 200 -7.56 11.21 1.30
C LEU A 200 -6.83 12.11 2.29
N ASP A 201 -7.37 12.29 3.50
CA ASP A 201 -6.72 13.05 4.57
C ASP A 201 -5.86 12.12 5.43
N LEU A 202 -4.54 12.31 5.38
CA LEU A 202 -3.53 11.51 6.08
C LEU A 202 -2.78 12.30 7.15
N LYS A 203 -3.23 13.50 7.53
CA LYS A 203 -2.48 14.39 8.44
C LYS A 203 -2.20 13.79 9.81
N SER A 204 -3.00 12.81 10.25
CA SER A 204 -2.82 12.12 11.54
C SER A 204 -1.79 10.99 11.48
N PHE A 205 -1.29 10.63 10.30
CA PHE A 205 -0.33 9.52 10.14
C PHE A 205 1.05 9.96 10.61
N ASP A 206 1.56 9.27 11.64
CA ASP A 206 2.96 9.23 12.05
C ASP A 206 3.57 7.93 11.49
N THR A 207 4.47 8.05 10.52
CA THR A 207 5.05 6.91 9.81
C THR A 207 6.48 6.59 10.25
N LYS A 208 6.99 7.20 11.33
CA LYS A 208 8.41 7.11 11.70
C LYS A 208 8.90 5.68 11.96
N ASN A 209 8.02 4.75 12.30
CA ASN A 209 8.34 3.35 12.59
C ASN A 209 8.01 2.40 11.43
N VAL A 210 7.54 2.92 10.29
CA VAL A 210 7.13 2.12 9.14
C VAL A 210 8.37 1.64 8.37
N GLU A 211 8.40 0.35 8.08
CA GLU A 211 9.49 -0.31 7.35
C GLU A 211 9.09 -0.64 5.89
N ASP A 212 7.80 -0.83 5.61
CA ASP A 212 7.29 -1.16 4.27
C ASP A 212 6.08 -0.29 3.87
N MET A 213 6.27 0.46 2.78
CA MET A 213 5.26 1.28 2.09
C MET A 213 5.04 0.83 0.64
N GLY A 214 5.47 -0.39 0.29
CA GLY A 214 5.28 -0.95 -1.04
C GLY A 214 3.81 -0.93 -1.44
N GLY A 215 3.50 -0.40 -2.62
CA GLY A 215 2.15 -0.35 -3.17
C GLY A 215 1.14 0.50 -2.40
N LEU A 216 1.55 1.35 -1.44
CA LEU A 216 0.63 2.04 -0.52
C LEU A 216 -0.56 2.73 -1.21
N PHE A 217 -0.33 3.37 -2.35
CA PHE A 217 -1.35 4.04 -3.17
C PHE A 217 -1.45 3.47 -4.58
N LYS A 218 -0.94 2.26 -4.82
CA LYS A 218 -0.90 1.66 -6.16
C LYS A 218 -2.30 1.61 -6.77
N THR A 219 -2.48 2.13 -7.99
CA THR A 219 -3.74 2.15 -8.74
C THR A 219 -4.85 2.96 -8.05
N CYS A 220 -4.51 3.93 -7.19
CA CYS A 220 -5.43 5.00 -6.80
C CYS A 220 -5.60 6.00 -7.96
N SER A 221 -6.20 5.55 -9.06
CA SER A 221 -6.14 6.21 -10.38
C SER A 221 -6.92 7.52 -10.47
N THR A 222 -7.75 7.86 -9.48
CA THR A 222 -8.54 9.11 -9.41
C THR A 222 -7.97 10.15 -8.44
N LEU A 223 -7.01 9.79 -7.59
CA LEU A 223 -6.35 10.75 -6.69
C LEU A 223 -5.57 11.78 -7.51
N LYS A 224 -5.94 13.06 -7.38
CA LYS A 224 -5.26 14.17 -8.08
C LYS A 224 -4.09 14.75 -7.31
N THR A 225 -4.18 14.73 -5.98
CA THR A 225 -3.18 15.27 -5.06
C THR A 225 -3.11 14.41 -3.81
N LEU A 226 -1.92 14.34 -3.20
CA LEU A 226 -1.71 13.72 -1.89
C LEU A 226 -0.87 14.66 -1.03
N ASP A 227 -1.32 14.93 0.20
CA ASP A 227 -0.53 15.65 1.21
C ASP A 227 0.20 14.64 2.09
N LEU A 228 1.52 14.53 1.91
CA LEU A 228 2.38 13.57 2.60
C LEU A 228 3.36 14.26 3.58
N LYS A 229 3.12 15.51 3.96
CA LYS A 229 4.05 16.28 4.81
C LYS A 229 4.31 15.68 6.19
N SER A 230 3.38 14.88 6.71
CA SER A 230 3.54 14.19 8.00
C SER A 230 4.36 12.90 7.89
N PHE A 231 4.68 12.43 6.68
CA PHE A 231 5.38 11.18 6.49
C PHE A 231 6.86 11.37 6.83
N ASP A 232 7.31 10.58 7.80
CA ASP A 232 8.70 10.33 8.11
C ASP A 232 9.06 8.94 7.56
N THR A 233 9.92 8.90 6.55
CA THR A 233 10.26 7.67 5.83
C THR A 233 11.64 7.12 6.17
N ARG A 234 12.31 7.64 7.21
CA ARG A 234 13.71 7.29 7.52
C ARG A 234 13.96 5.80 7.73
N ASN A 235 12.96 5.06 8.18
CA ASN A 235 13.06 3.62 8.44
C ASN A 235 12.51 2.74 7.31
N VAL A 236 11.98 3.34 6.24
CA VAL A 236 11.35 2.62 5.14
C VAL A 236 12.41 1.94 4.28
N GLN A 237 12.27 0.63 4.10
CA GLN A 237 13.14 -0.20 3.27
C GLN A 237 12.53 -0.48 1.89
N SER A 238 11.20 -0.45 1.77
CA SER A 238 10.47 -0.74 0.53
C SER A 238 9.47 0.38 0.20
N MET A 239 9.63 0.97 -0.98
CA MET A 239 8.69 1.89 -1.63
C MET A 239 8.29 1.38 -3.03
N SER A 240 8.47 0.08 -3.28
CA SER A 240 8.19 -0.53 -4.58
C SER A 240 6.73 -0.29 -4.98
N SER A 241 6.50 0.22 -6.18
CA SER A 241 5.17 0.51 -6.73
C SER A 241 4.30 1.46 -5.87
N MET A 242 4.87 2.24 -4.94
CA MET A 242 4.11 3.05 -3.98
C MET A 242 3.03 3.93 -4.63
N PHE A 243 3.32 4.53 -5.79
CA PHE A 243 2.40 5.38 -6.55
C PHE A 243 2.05 4.79 -7.94
N LYS A 244 2.42 3.53 -8.20
CA LYS A 244 2.21 2.90 -9.51
C LYS A 244 0.75 3.00 -9.94
N GLY A 245 0.45 3.54 -11.12
CA GLY A 245 -0.89 3.63 -11.68
C GLY A 245 -1.75 4.75 -11.07
N CYS A 246 -1.19 5.67 -10.29
CA CYS A 246 -1.86 6.91 -9.87
C CYS A 246 -1.99 7.87 -11.07
N SER A 247 -2.76 7.48 -12.08
CA SER A 247 -2.79 8.14 -13.39
C SER A 247 -3.35 9.56 -13.39
N ALA A 248 -4.16 9.93 -12.39
CA ALA A 248 -4.69 11.28 -12.22
C ALA A 248 -3.81 12.18 -11.34
N LEU A 249 -2.73 11.67 -10.74
CA LEU A 249 -1.89 12.45 -9.82
C LEU A 249 -1.14 13.54 -10.59
N GLU A 250 -1.49 14.81 -10.35
CA GLU A 250 -0.96 15.97 -11.07
C GLU A 250 0.30 16.53 -10.40
N THR A 251 0.34 16.50 -9.07
CA THR A 251 1.46 17.00 -8.26
C THR A 251 1.74 16.08 -7.08
N LEU A 252 3.00 15.97 -6.70
CA LEU A 252 3.43 15.20 -5.53
C LEU A 252 4.61 15.90 -4.86
N ASN A 253 4.44 16.31 -3.60
CA ASN A 253 5.53 16.84 -2.79
C ASN A 253 6.17 15.71 -1.97
N LEU A 254 7.46 15.47 -2.17
CA LEU A 254 8.26 14.45 -1.51
C LEU A 254 9.44 15.03 -0.70
N GLU A 255 9.41 16.32 -0.36
CA GLU A 255 10.51 16.98 0.38
C GLU A 255 10.78 16.36 1.76
N SER A 256 9.78 15.74 2.39
CA SER A 256 9.94 15.04 3.68
C SER A 256 10.47 13.61 3.55
N PHE A 257 10.60 13.08 2.33
CA PHE A 257 11.07 11.72 2.12
C PHE A 257 12.58 11.63 2.32
N ASP A 258 12.96 10.80 3.28
CA ASP A 258 14.30 10.25 3.47
C ASP A 258 14.33 8.85 2.87
N THR A 259 15.19 8.63 1.88
CA THR A 259 15.33 7.33 1.19
C THR A 259 16.65 6.64 1.48
N GLU A 260 17.45 7.10 2.45
CA GLU A 260 18.79 6.55 2.73
C GLU A 260 18.75 5.02 2.98
N ASN A 261 17.72 4.55 3.67
CA ASN A 261 17.52 3.14 4.01
C ASN A 261 16.70 2.33 2.97
N VAL A 262 16.25 2.96 1.88
CA VAL A 262 15.44 2.27 0.86
C VAL A 262 16.30 1.29 0.08
N LEU A 263 15.83 0.04 0.03
CA LEU A 263 16.42 -1.06 -0.72
C LEU A 263 15.65 -1.32 -2.02
N TYR A 264 14.31 -1.20 -1.96
CA TYR A 264 13.42 -1.57 -3.07
C TYR A 264 12.53 -0.39 -3.48
N MET A 265 12.67 0.08 -4.72
CA MET A 265 11.84 1.16 -5.28
C MET A 265 11.39 0.90 -6.72
N THR A 266 11.35 -0.38 -7.13
CA THR A 266 10.92 -0.74 -8.50
C THR A 266 9.52 -0.22 -8.77
N SER A 267 9.29 0.28 -9.99
CA SER A 267 8.00 0.77 -10.44
C SER A 267 7.36 1.89 -9.58
N MET A 268 8.10 2.59 -8.71
CA MET A 268 7.52 3.51 -7.71
C MET A 268 6.54 4.53 -8.31
N PHE A 269 6.85 5.11 -9.47
CA PHE A 269 6.01 6.08 -10.17
C PHE A 269 5.44 5.56 -11.49
N GLU A 270 5.53 4.26 -11.76
CA GLU A 270 5.08 3.66 -13.02
C GLU A 270 3.63 4.05 -13.33
N GLY A 271 3.35 4.64 -14.50
CA GLY A 271 2.00 4.98 -14.94
C GLY A 271 1.39 6.20 -14.23
N CYS A 272 2.18 7.01 -13.53
CA CYS A 272 1.76 8.35 -13.06
C CYS A 272 1.67 9.33 -14.25
N SER A 273 0.72 9.07 -15.14
CA SER A 273 0.66 9.67 -16.48
C SER A 273 0.30 11.16 -16.50
N ALA A 274 -0.25 11.70 -15.41
CA ALA A 274 -0.57 13.12 -15.23
C ALA A 274 0.54 13.94 -14.55
N LEU A 275 1.56 13.32 -13.95
CA LEU A 275 2.66 14.06 -13.30
C LEU A 275 3.51 14.79 -14.34
N GLU A 276 3.50 16.13 -14.29
CA GLU A 276 4.32 16.95 -15.20
C GLU A 276 5.76 17.17 -14.71
N THR A 277 5.93 17.24 -13.39
CA THR A 277 7.22 17.49 -12.72
C THR A 277 7.31 16.68 -11.44
N LEU A 278 8.51 16.26 -11.08
CA LEU A 278 8.77 15.55 -9.83
C LEU A 278 10.09 16.05 -9.23
N ASN A 279 10.04 16.53 -7.99
CA ASN A 279 11.24 16.90 -7.24
C ASN A 279 11.74 15.70 -6.46
N LEU A 280 12.96 15.24 -6.76
CA LEU A 280 13.62 14.12 -6.09
C LEU A 280 14.98 14.53 -5.50
N GLU A 281 15.13 15.81 -5.10
CA GLU A 281 16.39 16.32 -4.54
C GLU A 281 16.81 15.61 -3.25
N SER A 282 15.88 15.13 -2.43
CA SER A 282 16.17 14.40 -1.19
C SER A 282 16.42 12.90 -1.37
N PHE A 283 16.27 12.37 -2.59
CA PHE A 283 16.33 10.93 -2.84
C PHE A 283 17.79 10.45 -2.92
N GLU A 284 18.23 9.84 -1.84
CA GLU A 284 19.49 9.11 -1.70
C GLU A 284 19.27 7.63 -2.07
N THR A 285 19.84 7.16 -3.18
CA THR A 285 19.60 5.78 -3.70
C THR A 285 20.80 4.84 -3.50
N ASN A 286 21.66 5.12 -2.51
CA ASN A 286 22.94 4.44 -2.28
C ASN A 286 22.83 2.92 -2.08
N ASN A 287 21.66 2.42 -1.68
CA ASN A 287 21.41 1.02 -1.37
C ASN A 287 20.52 0.29 -2.39
N VAL A 288 20.01 1.00 -3.39
CA VAL A 288 19.12 0.45 -4.42
C VAL A 288 19.95 -0.26 -5.49
N ASP A 289 19.62 -1.52 -5.79
CA ASP A 289 20.23 -2.30 -6.88
C ASP A 289 19.29 -2.53 -8.08
N ASP A 290 18.00 -2.20 -7.95
CA ASP A 290 16.98 -2.40 -8.99
C ASP A 290 16.10 -1.13 -9.16
N MET A 291 16.18 -0.51 -10.35
CA MET A 291 15.43 0.68 -10.73
C MET A 291 14.48 0.41 -11.92
N ARG A 292 14.07 -0.85 -12.10
CA ARG A 292 13.12 -1.23 -13.17
C ARG A 292 11.85 -0.39 -13.11
N ASN A 293 11.42 0.06 -14.28
CA ASN A 293 10.15 0.78 -14.51
C ASN A 293 9.94 2.04 -13.65
N LEU A 294 10.99 2.62 -13.03
CA LEU A 294 10.83 3.67 -12.00
C LEU A 294 9.89 4.82 -12.42
N PHE A 295 9.99 5.24 -13.69
CA PHE A 295 9.14 6.25 -14.33
C PHE A 295 8.45 5.74 -15.60
N TYR A 296 8.29 4.42 -15.75
CA TYR A 296 7.66 3.84 -16.95
C TYR A 296 6.25 4.41 -17.14
N GLY A 297 5.92 4.93 -18.32
CA GLY A 297 4.58 5.44 -18.62
C GLY A 297 4.21 6.76 -17.94
N CYS A 298 5.17 7.51 -17.38
CA CYS A 298 4.97 8.89 -16.93
C CYS A 298 4.85 9.84 -18.13
N THR A 299 3.75 9.72 -18.89
CA THR A 299 3.65 10.34 -20.22
C THR A 299 3.63 11.87 -20.22
N ALA A 300 3.21 12.51 -19.13
CA ALA A 300 3.20 13.97 -18.98
C ALA A 300 4.51 14.54 -18.42
N LEU A 301 5.44 13.71 -17.92
CA LEU A 301 6.66 14.18 -17.26
C LEU A 301 7.55 14.95 -18.24
N LYS A 302 7.75 16.25 -17.98
CA LYS A 302 8.50 17.17 -18.84
C LYS A 302 9.98 17.26 -18.47
N SER A 303 10.26 17.20 -17.16
CA SER A 303 11.61 17.32 -16.61
C SER A 303 11.72 16.59 -15.28
N ILE A 304 12.92 16.08 -15.00
CA ILE A 304 13.28 15.43 -13.74
C ILE A 304 14.76 15.69 -13.45
N GLU A 305 15.09 15.96 -12.18
CA GLU A 305 16.46 16.19 -11.72
C GLU A 305 16.89 15.10 -10.74
N PHE A 306 18.16 14.69 -10.82
CA PHE A 306 18.72 13.54 -10.11
C PHE A 306 19.90 13.93 -9.21
N LYS A 307 19.80 15.04 -8.47
CA LYS A 307 20.95 15.63 -7.76
C LYS A 307 21.64 14.67 -6.78
N SER A 308 20.85 13.90 -6.02
CA SER A 308 21.31 12.96 -4.99
C SER A 308 21.28 11.48 -5.42
N PHE A 309 20.86 11.18 -6.65
CA PHE A 309 20.78 9.80 -7.11
C PHE A 309 22.17 9.18 -7.22
N ASN A 310 22.36 8.06 -6.53
CA ASN A 310 23.54 7.22 -6.63
C ASN A 310 23.18 5.88 -7.26
N THR A 311 23.72 5.60 -8.44
CA THR A 311 23.44 4.36 -9.18
C THR A 311 24.57 3.33 -9.13
N VAL A 312 25.60 3.51 -8.27
CA VAL A 312 26.80 2.65 -8.26
C VAL A 312 26.53 1.18 -7.95
N LYS A 313 25.41 0.87 -7.29
CA LYS A 313 24.97 -0.50 -6.97
C LYS A 313 23.94 -1.05 -7.95
N VAL A 314 23.34 -0.21 -8.80
CA VAL A 314 22.24 -0.59 -9.67
C VAL A 314 22.69 -1.61 -10.72
N LYS A 315 21.93 -2.68 -10.83
CA LYS A 315 22.10 -3.78 -11.78
C LYS A 315 21.03 -3.78 -12.87
N ASP A 316 19.81 -3.34 -12.57
CA ASP A 316 18.71 -3.33 -13.54
C ASP A 316 18.05 -1.94 -13.66
N MET A 317 18.00 -1.41 -14.89
CA MET A 317 17.34 -0.15 -15.27
C MET A 317 16.32 -0.37 -16.41
N CYS A 318 15.86 -1.61 -16.60
CA CYS A 318 14.92 -1.96 -17.67
C CYS A 318 13.64 -1.11 -17.59
N ASN A 319 13.23 -0.56 -18.74
CA ASN A 319 12.08 0.35 -18.91
C ASN A 319 12.09 1.63 -18.01
N MET A 320 13.20 2.01 -17.37
CA MET A 320 13.19 3.08 -16.34
C MET A 320 12.48 4.37 -16.76
N PHE A 321 12.63 4.82 -18.02
CA PHE A 321 11.98 5.99 -18.60
C PHE A 321 11.07 5.66 -19.78
N ARG A 322 10.78 4.39 -20.04
CA ARG A 322 10.03 3.99 -21.22
C ARG A 322 8.67 4.71 -21.24
N GLU A 323 8.26 5.17 -22.42
CA GLU A 323 7.01 5.92 -22.63
C GLU A 323 6.89 7.25 -21.85
N CYS A 324 8.00 7.84 -21.38
CA CYS A 324 8.06 9.24 -20.94
C CYS A 324 7.94 10.20 -22.14
N LYS A 325 6.77 10.21 -22.79
CA LYS A 325 6.51 10.85 -24.09
C LYS A 325 6.70 12.37 -24.08
N SER A 326 6.60 13.03 -22.93
CA SER A 326 6.75 14.48 -22.79
C SER A 326 8.15 14.95 -22.40
N LEU A 327 9.05 14.03 -22.08
CA LEU A 327 10.39 14.35 -21.59
C LEU A 327 11.25 14.87 -22.74
N GLU A 328 11.79 16.08 -22.61
CA GLU A 328 12.54 16.74 -23.69
C GLU A 328 14.05 16.61 -23.52
N THR A 329 14.53 16.67 -22.28
CA THR A 329 15.94 16.58 -21.93
C THR A 329 16.14 15.79 -20.66
N LEU A 330 17.24 15.05 -20.57
CA LEU A 330 17.66 14.35 -19.37
C LEU A 330 19.12 14.64 -19.05
N ASN A 331 19.42 14.96 -17.79
CA ASN A 331 20.79 15.06 -17.31
C ASN A 331 21.14 13.85 -16.44
N LEU A 332 21.95 12.96 -16.99
CA LEU A 332 22.37 11.69 -16.37
C LEU A 332 23.88 11.66 -16.11
N ASN A 333 24.54 12.82 -16.06
CA ASN A 333 26.00 12.93 -15.86
C ASN A 333 26.52 12.21 -14.60
N HIS A 334 25.70 12.17 -13.55
CA HIS A 334 26.07 11.60 -12.25
C HIS A 334 25.85 10.08 -12.20
N PHE A 335 25.18 9.49 -13.19
CA PHE A 335 24.89 8.07 -13.19
C PHE A 335 26.19 7.28 -13.41
N ASN A 336 26.40 6.29 -12.55
CA ASN A 336 27.40 5.25 -12.73
C ASN A 336 26.72 3.96 -13.15
N THR A 337 26.94 3.55 -14.40
CA THR A 337 26.28 2.41 -15.01
C THR A 337 27.17 1.18 -15.13
N LYS A 338 28.37 1.19 -14.54
CA LYS A 338 29.36 0.10 -14.66
C LYS A 338 28.88 -1.26 -14.15
N LYS A 339 27.91 -1.28 -13.24
CA LYS A 339 27.32 -2.51 -12.69
C LYS A 339 25.96 -2.86 -13.30
N VAL A 340 25.45 -2.03 -14.22
CA VAL A 340 24.13 -2.25 -14.81
C VAL A 340 24.24 -3.36 -15.85
N GLU A 341 23.58 -4.48 -15.56
CA GLU A 341 23.53 -5.69 -16.37
C GLU A 341 22.38 -5.62 -17.39
N ASN A 342 21.32 -4.86 -17.09
CA ASN A 342 20.12 -4.75 -17.93
C ASN A 342 19.65 -3.29 -18.12
N MET A 343 19.65 -2.82 -19.37
CA MET A 343 19.10 -1.52 -19.82
C MET A 343 18.05 -1.68 -20.93
N ALA A 344 17.45 -2.87 -21.06
CA ALA A 344 16.45 -3.13 -22.08
C ALA A 344 15.34 -2.07 -22.03
N TYR A 345 15.00 -1.52 -23.20
CA TYR A 345 13.91 -0.56 -23.37
C TYR A 345 14.00 0.73 -22.52
N MET A 346 15.13 1.06 -21.90
CA MET A 346 15.23 2.12 -20.87
C MET A 346 14.59 3.45 -21.27
N PHE A 347 14.77 3.90 -22.51
CA PHE A 347 14.20 5.15 -23.06
C PHE A 347 13.16 4.90 -24.15
N LYS A 348 12.73 3.65 -24.37
CA LYS A 348 11.86 3.29 -25.49
C LYS A 348 10.61 4.19 -25.52
N ASP A 349 10.26 4.68 -26.71
CA ASP A 349 9.10 5.56 -26.95
C ASP A 349 9.11 6.90 -26.17
N CYS A 350 10.29 7.41 -25.78
CA CYS A 350 10.47 8.80 -25.35
C CYS A 350 10.46 9.77 -26.56
N GLN A 351 9.29 9.94 -27.16
CA GLN A 351 9.14 10.59 -28.48
C GLN A 351 9.55 12.07 -28.55
N LYS A 352 9.52 12.80 -27.42
CA LYS A 352 9.99 14.20 -27.35
C LYS A 352 11.45 14.34 -26.91
N LEU A 353 12.11 13.26 -26.50
CA LEU A 353 13.45 13.33 -25.95
C LEU A 353 14.44 13.73 -27.04
N THR A 354 15.01 14.92 -26.90
CA THR A 354 15.95 15.50 -27.88
C THR A 354 17.39 15.31 -27.46
N THR A 355 17.67 15.37 -26.16
CA THR A 355 19.02 15.39 -25.61
C THR A 355 19.11 14.59 -24.32
N ILE A 356 20.10 13.71 -24.25
CA ILE A 356 20.52 13.06 -23.01
C ILE A 356 21.95 13.51 -22.72
N PHE A 357 22.18 14.07 -21.54
CA PHE A 357 23.50 14.50 -21.12
C PHE A 357 24.20 13.42 -20.29
N SER A 358 25.40 13.04 -20.71
CA SER A 358 26.32 12.20 -19.96
C SER A 358 27.74 12.50 -20.41
N ALA A 359 28.66 12.64 -19.46
CA ALA A 359 30.08 12.83 -19.75
C ALA A 359 30.80 11.50 -20.11
N ARG A 360 30.11 10.36 -19.93
CA ARG A 360 30.68 9.01 -20.09
C ARG A 360 29.84 8.21 -21.07
N ALA A 361 30.51 7.36 -21.85
CA ALA A 361 29.83 6.29 -22.56
C ALA A 361 29.28 5.28 -21.54
N TRP A 362 28.11 4.72 -21.82
CA TRP A 362 27.55 3.62 -21.05
C TRP A 362 27.76 2.32 -21.82
N GLU A 363 28.04 1.26 -21.10
CA GLU A 363 28.19 -0.09 -21.62
C GLU A 363 27.27 -1.00 -20.80
N CYS A 364 26.53 -1.87 -21.47
CA CYS A 364 25.60 -2.79 -20.83
C CYS A 364 25.41 -4.01 -21.74
N GLU A 365 25.58 -5.22 -21.19
CA GLU A 365 25.50 -6.47 -21.94
C GLU A 365 24.11 -6.70 -22.54
N TYR A 366 23.05 -6.43 -21.77
CA TYR A 366 21.68 -6.62 -22.21
C TYR A 366 20.93 -5.28 -22.31
N SER A 367 20.91 -4.71 -23.52
CA SER A 367 20.28 -3.40 -23.79
C SER A 367 19.39 -3.35 -25.05
N PRO A 368 18.63 -4.41 -25.39
CA PRO A 368 17.81 -4.40 -26.60
C PRO A 368 16.81 -3.25 -26.59
N SER A 369 16.70 -2.56 -27.74
CA SER A 369 15.70 -1.52 -27.98
C SER A 369 15.73 -0.35 -26.97
N MET A 370 16.87 -0.10 -26.33
CA MET A 370 17.07 0.95 -25.32
C MET A 370 16.55 2.32 -25.77
N PHE A 371 16.76 2.69 -27.03
CA PHE A 371 16.37 3.98 -27.63
C PHE A 371 15.24 3.89 -28.67
N THR A 372 14.66 2.70 -28.92
CA THR A 372 13.64 2.53 -29.96
C THR A 372 12.50 3.53 -29.80
N GLY A 373 12.13 4.24 -30.87
CA GLY A 373 11.05 5.23 -30.83
C GLY A 373 11.45 6.62 -30.31
N CYS A 374 12.71 6.84 -29.93
CA CYS A 374 13.26 8.16 -29.58
C CYS A 374 13.59 9.00 -30.82
N THR A 375 12.62 9.19 -31.73
CA THR A 375 12.87 9.72 -33.09
C THR A 375 13.41 11.15 -33.14
N LYS A 376 13.29 11.92 -32.05
CA LYS A 376 13.82 13.28 -31.93
C LYS A 376 15.21 13.35 -31.29
N LEU A 377 15.76 12.22 -30.84
CA LEU A 377 17.04 12.18 -30.15
C LEU A 377 18.16 12.56 -31.12
N LYS A 378 18.98 13.54 -30.70
CA LYS A 378 20.10 14.04 -31.50
C LYS A 378 21.26 14.35 -30.57
N GLY A 379 22.22 13.42 -30.52
CA GLY A 379 23.50 13.58 -29.85
C GLY A 379 24.57 14.11 -30.80
N VAL A 380 25.70 13.41 -30.87
CA VAL A 380 26.70 13.61 -31.92
C VAL A 380 26.16 13.17 -33.27
N VAL A 381 25.38 12.08 -33.27
CA VAL A 381 24.64 11.59 -34.43
C VAL A 381 23.13 11.76 -34.25
N ALA A 382 22.40 11.80 -35.36
CA ALA A 382 20.94 11.75 -35.36
C ALA A 382 20.46 10.32 -35.05
N TYR A 383 19.27 10.19 -34.46
CA TYR A 383 18.62 8.91 -34.22
C TYR A 383 18.56 8.04 -35.49
N ASN A 384 18.86 6.74 -35.33
CA ASN A 384 18.72 5.71 -36.34
C ASN A 384 17.97 4.51 -35.75
N ALA A 385 16.92 4.05 -36.44
CA ALA A 385 16.08 2.94 -35.99
C ALA A 385 16.81 1.58 -35.92
N ASP A 386 17.89 1.41 -36.69
CA ASP A 386 18.70 0.18 -36.70
C ASP A 386 19.74 0.16 -35.56
N ASN A 387 19.99 1.30 -34.91
CA ASN A 387 21.00 1.43 -33.85
C ASN A 387 20.33 1.98 -32.58
N THR A 388 19.82 1.07 -31.74
CA THR A 388 18.96 1.46 -30.60
C THR A 388 19.38 0.87 -29.27
N ASP A 389 20.53 0.20 -29.18
CA ASP A 389 21.04 -0.38 -27.94
C ASP A 389 22.03 0.57 -27.21
N ALA A 390 22.67 0.07 -26.15
CA ALA A 390 23.61 0.84 -25.35
C ALA A 390 24.88 1.28 -26.11
N ALA A 391 25.21 0.71 -27.29
CA ALA A 391 26.35 1.19 -28.07
C ALA A 391 26.17 2.66 -28.50
N MET A 392 24.92 3.11 -28.61
CA MET A 392 24.58 4.51 -28.90
C MET A 392 24.53 5.41 -27.66
N ALA A 393 24.69 4.87 -26.45
CA ALA A 393 24.78 5.63 -25.21
C ALA A 393 26.18 6.24 -25.01
N ASN A 394 26.68 6.96 -26.02
CA ASN A 394 28.06 7.45 -26.07
C ASN A 394 28.10 8.97 -26.43
N PRO A 395 28.83 9.81 -25.67
CA PRO A 395 28.88 11.25 -25.91
C PRO A 395 29.82 11.70 -27.04
N GLU A 396 30.60 10.78 -27.62
CA GLU A 396 31.52 11.04 -28.75
C GLU A 396 30.99 10.48 -30.06
N THR A 397 30.26 9.36 -30.02
CA THR A 397 29.84 8.63 -31.23
C THR A 397 28.34 8.39 -31.32
N GLY A 398 27.60 8.63 -30.25
CA GLY A 398 26.21 8.22 -30.11
C GLY A 398 25.24 9.38 -29.85
N TYR A 399 24.19 9.04 -29.12
CA TYR A 399 23.04 9.90 -28.83
C TYR A 399 23.22 10.80 -27.60
N PHE A 400 24.29 10.60 -26.82
CA PHE A 400 24.58 11.45 -25.67
C PHE A 400 25.26 12.75 -26.09
N LYS A 401 25.14 13.77 -25.24
CA LYS A 401 25.94 14.99 -25.29
C LYS A 401 26.71 15.13 -23.98
N LYS A 402 27.92 15.69 -24.05
CA LYS A 402 28.56 16.20 -22.84
C LYS A 402 27.80 17.42 -22.33
N VAL A 403 27.68 17.55 -21.01
CA VAL A 403 27.23 18.79 -20.36
C VAL A 403 28.21 19.89 -20.75
N ALA A 404 27.70 20.98 -21.31
CA ALA A 404 28.52 22.16 -21.58
C ALA A 404 29.03 22.67 -20.24
N GLN A 405 30.33 22.88 -20.07
CA GLN A 405 30.80 23.54 -18.85
C GLN A 405 30.19 24.96 -18.80
N PRO A 406 29.88 25.51 -17.62
CA PRO A 406 29.48 26.91 -17.54
C PRO A 406 30.49 27.79 -18.26
N TYR A 407 30.02 28.66 -19.14
CA TYR A 407 30.89 29.51 -19.95
C TYR A 407 30.32 30.91 -20.07
N ALA A 408 31.21 31.87 -20.32
CA ALA A 408 30.84 33.25 -20.57
C ALA A 408 31.12 33.59 -22.04
N GLN A 409 30.16 34.18 -22.74
CA GLN A 409 30.30 34.65 -24.11
C GLN A 409 30.37 36.17 -24.12
N LEU A 410 31.46 36.72 -24.66
CA LEU A 410 31.59 38.15 -24.90
C LEU A 410 30.87 38.53 -26.20
N SER A 411 30.09 39.60 -26.19
CA SER A 411 29.40 40.13 -27.37
C SER A 411 30.39 40.62 -28.43
N PRO A 412 30.02 40.64 -29.73
CA PRO A 412 30.93 41.07 -30.79
C PRO A 412 31.49 42.49 -30.63
N ASP A 413 30.71 43.39 -30.02
CA ASP A 413 31.09 44.76 -29.68
C ASP A 413 31.88 44.88 -28.36
N LYS A 414 32.11 43.75 -27.67
CA LYS A 414 32.84 43.64 -26.39
C LYS A 414 32.22 44.39 -25.21
N THR A 415 30.93 44.73 -25.27
CA THR A 415 30.23 45.47 -24.21
C THR A 415 29.46 44.59 -23.23
N THR A 416 29.20 43.32 -23.60
CA THR A 416 28.31 42.44 -22.84
C THR A 416 28.91 41.05 -22.69
N LEU A 417 29.06 40.60 -21.46
CA LEU A 417 29.44 39.23 -21.12
C LEU A 417 28.17 38.45 -20.71
N THR A 418 27.78 37.44 -21.49
CA THR A 418 26.61 36.59 -21.21
C THR A 418 27.05 35.29 -20.58
N PHE A 419 26.52 34.95 -19.41
CA PHE A 419 26.83 33.70 -18.71
C PHE A 419 25.83 32.61 -19.07
N TYR A 420 26.36 31.43 -19.35
CA TYR A 420 25.59 30.22 -19.63
C TYR A 420 25.92 29.18 -18.55
N GLY A 421 24.89 28.58 -17.98
CA GLY A 421 25.04 27.47 -17.05
C GLY A 421 25.42 26.18 -17.76
N SER A 422 25.59 25.12 -16.97
CA SER A 422 26.10 23.81 -17.39
C SER A 422 25.23 23.07 -18.44
N VAL A 423 24.01 23.54 -18.69
CA VAL A 423 23.10 22.98 -19.72
C VAL A 423 22.83 23.96 -20.86
N GLY A 424 23.66 25.00 -21.01
CA GLY A 424 23.49 26.05 -22.02
C GLY A 424 22.35 27.02 -21.73
N LYS A 425 21.70 26.91 -20.55
CA LYS A 425 20.68 27.88 -20.10
C LYS A 425 21.37 29.21 -19.78
N ARG A 426 20.91 30.29 -20.40
CA ARG A 426 21.39 31.65 -20.12
C ARG A 426 21.08 32.02 -18.66
N TRP A 427 22.11 32.38 -17.89
CA TRP A 427 22.01 32.76 -16.48
C TRP A 427 21.91 34.27 -16.29
N GLY A 428 22.42 35.07 -17.23
CA GLY A 428 22.31 36.52 -17.18
C GLY A 428 23.38 37.22 -18.01
N ASN A 429 23.32 38.55 -18.03
CA ASN A 429 24.30 39.41 -18.67
C ASN A 429 25.03 40.25 -17.63
N PHE A 430 26.31 40.49 -17.89
CA PHE A 430 27.10 41.52 -17.24
C PHE A 430 27.54 42.52 -18.31
N PHE A 431 27.23 43.80 -18.09
CA PHE A 431 27.60 44.87 -19.00
C PHE A 431 28.95 45.43 -18.55
N ILE A 432 29.92 45.48 -19.46
CA ILE A 432 31.32 45.87 -19.23
C ILE A 432 31.50 47.35 -19.56
#